data_AF-A0A4Y7LCE3-F1
#
_entry.id   AF-A0A4Y7LCE3-F1
#
_cell.length_a   1.000
_cell.length_b   1.000
_cell.length_c   1.000
_cell.angle_alpha   90.00
_cell.angle_beta   90.00
_cell.angle_gamma   90.00
#
_symmetry.space_group_name_H-M   'P 1'
#
loop_
_entity.id
_entity.type
_entity.pdbx_description
1 polymer ?
#
loop_
_entity_poly.entity_id
_entity_poly.type
_entity_poly.pdbx_seq_one_letter_code
_entity_poly.pdbx_strand_id
1 'polypeptide(L)'
;MSHHIPNIDFYSSGLPIVSNLYGCSECFLGINLNPLSKPHEISYTLIPTMAYFEFLPIPGEVDNQSDKCSQEEEQHNQELVDLVQVELGREYELVVTNYAGLYPYEVGDVLRVSGFKNNAPQFNFIRRRNVVLSIDMDKTDEIKFQKCSEKSS
;
A
#
# COMPACT_ATOMS: atom_id res chain seq x y z
N MET A 1 6.97 1.52 10.48
CA MET A 1 8.38 1.83 10.15
C MET A 1 8.71 3.32 10.16
N SER A 2 7.86 4.24 9.69
CA SER A 2 8.17 5.69 9.72
C SER A 2 8.45 6.23 11.14
N HIS A 3 7.80 5.67 12.16
CA HIS A 3 8.01 6.07 13.56
C HIS A 3 9.41 5.75 14.11
N HIS A 4 10.19 4.87 13.46
CA HIS A 4 11.56 4.55 13.88
C HIS A 4 12.62 5.48 13.26
N ILE A 5 12.26 6.29 12.26
CA ILE A 5 13.19 7.19 11.55
C ILE A 5 13.99 8.08 12.52
N PRO A 6 13.38 8.78 13.50
CA PRO A 6 14.14 9.65 14.40
C PRO A 6 15.20 8.90 15.23
N ASN A 7 14.90 7.67 15.66
CA ASN A 7 15.83 6.84 16.41
C ASN A 7 17.00 6.37 15.52
N ILE A 8 16.70 5.96 14.29
CA ILE A 8 17.72 5.54 13.32
C ILE A 8 18.62 6.72 12.97
N ASP A 9 18.08 7.91 12.74
CA ASP A 9 18.86 9.12 12.47
C ASP A 9 19.81 9.45 13.63
N PHE A 10 19.32 9.34 14.88
CA PHE A 10 20.12 9.56 16.08
C PHE A 10 21.31 8.59 16.16
N TYR A 11 21.08 7.29 16.00
CA TYR A 11 22.16 6.29 16.11
C TYR A 11 23.10 6.26 14.90
N SER A 12 22.59 6.58 13.72
CA SER A 12 23.36 6.54 12.48
C SER A 12 24.13 7.81 12.20
N SER A 13 23.96 8.87 13.01
CA SER A 13 24.59 10.19 12.80
C SER A 13 24.26 10.79 11.43
N GLY A 14 23.03 10.59 10.95
CA GLY A 14 22.55 11.13 9.67
C GLY A 14 23.01 10.37 8.43
N LEU A 15 23.30 9.06 8.54
CA LEU A 15 23.52 8.24 7.36
C LEU A 15 22.22 8.10 6.54
N PRO A 16 22.30 7.98 5.20
CA PRO A 16 21.12 7.78 4.36
C PRO A 16 20.36 6.51 4.72
N ILE A 17 19.07 6.65 5.03
CA ILE A 17 18.15 5.52 5.22
C ILE A 17 17.66 5.07 3.85
N VAL A 18 17.96 3.82 3.50
CA VAL A 18 17.66 3.25 2.19
C VAL A 18 16.56 2.20 2.32
N SER A 19 15.46 2.40 1.59
CA SER A 19 14.43 1.38 1.38
C SER A 19 14.41 0.93 -0.08
N ASN A 20 14.93 -0.27 -0.33
CA ASN A 20 15.16 -0.76 -1.68
C ASN A 20 13.99 -1.56 -2.26
N LEU A 21 13.30 -2.33 -1.43
CA LEU A 21 12.43 -3.41 -1.88
C LEU A 21 11.02 -3.22 -1.32
N TYR A 22 10.03 -3.44 -2.17
CA TYR A 22 8.64 -3.58 -1.78
C TYR A 22 8.16 -4.98 -2.14
N GLY A 23 7.67 -5.71 -1.14
CA GLY A 23 7.23 -7.08 -1.28
C GLY A 23 6.43 -7.55 -0.07
N CYS A 24 5.78 -8.68 -0.24
CA CYS A 24 5.01 -9.37 0.78
C CYS A 24 5.32 -10.88 0.73
N SER A 25 4.75 -11.66 1.64
CA SER A 25 4.97 -13.11 1.68
C SER A 25 4.45 -13.80 0.41
N GLU A 26 3.47 -13.19 -0.24
CA GLU A 26 2.73 -13.68 -1.39
C GLU A 26 3.43 -13.37 -2.72
N CYS A 27 4.19 -12.26 -2.79
CA CYS A 27 4.84 -11.81 -4.02
C CYS A 27 5.93 -10.78 -3.75
N PHE A 28 6.98 -10.81 -4.58
CA PHE A 28 7.92 -9.70 -4.70
C PHE A 28 7.37 -8.67 -5.68
N LEU A 29 7.15 -7.43 -5.24
CA LEU A 29 6.29 -6.49 -5.97
C LEU A 29 7.11 -5.48 -6.78
N GLY A 30 8.07 -4.80 -6.13
CA GLY A 30 8.73 -3.65 -6.73
C GLY A 30 10.03 -3.24 -6.06
N ILE A 31 10.71 -2.27 -6.70
CA ILE A 31 11.97 -1.72 -6.23
C ILE A 31 11.93 -0.19 -6.21
N ASN A 32 12.68 0.42 -5.30
CA ASN A 32 12.93 1.85 -5.30
C ASN A 32 14.05 2.18 -6.30
N LEU A 33 13.72 2.93 -7.35
CA LEU A 33 14.69 3.35 -8.36
C LEU A 33 15.55 4.54 -7.94
N ASN A 34 15.19 5.22 -6.84
CA ASN A 34 15.97 6.29 -6.24
C ASN A 34 16.27 5.96 -4.76
N PRO A 35 17.23 5.08 -4.47
CA PRO A 35 17.44 4.53 -3.13
C PRO A 35 17.88 5.57 -2.08
N LEU A 36 18.42 6.72 -2.53
CA LEU A 36 18.87 7.81 -1.66
C LEU A 36 17.80 8.90 -1.45
N SER A 37 16.58 8.68 -1.93
CA SER A 37 15.44 9.57 -1.67
C SER A 37 15.17 9.69 -0.18
N LYS A 38 14.62 10.83 0.26
CA LYS A 38 14.21 10.99 1.65
C LYS A 38 13.13 9.97 2.03
N PRO A 39 13.06 9.51 3.28
CA PRO A 39 12.10 8.49 3.70
C PRO A 39 10.61 8.80 3.41
N HIS A 40 10.23 10.08 3.35
CA HIS A 40 8.86 10.51 3.05
C HIS A 40 8.55 10.62 1.55
N GLU A 41 9.55 10.55 0.68
CA GLU A 41 9.42 10.66 -0.78
C GLU A 41 9.60 9.31 -1.48
N ILE A 42 9.77 8.22 -0.71
CA ILE A 42 10.04 6.89 -1.26
C ILE A 42 8.88 6.46 -2.17
N SER A 43 9.26 6.07 -3.39
CA SER A 43 8.35 5.54 -4.40
C SER A 43 8.89 4.22 -4.95
N TYR A 44 8.05 3.19 -4.95
CA TYR A 44 8.40 1.87 -5.47
C TYR A 44 7.84 1.71 -6.88
N THR A 45 8.68 1.23 -7.80
CA THR A 45 8.25 0.87 -9.16
C THR A 45 7.96 -0.61 -9.17
N LEU A 46 6.72 -0.98 -9.49
CA LEU A 46 6.33 -2.38 -9.62
C LEU A 46 7.03 -3.00 -10.82
N ILE A 47 7.49 -4.25 -10.68
CA ILE A 47 8.19 -4.98 -11.74
C ILE A 47 7.17 -5.87 -12.46
N PRO A 48 6.74 -5.52 -13.70
CA PRO A 48 5.60 -6.17 -14.36
C PRO A 48 5.79 -7.67 -14.63
N THR A 49 7.03 -8.17 -14.57
CA THR A 49 7.34 -9.59 -14.77
C THR A 49 7.16 -10.45 -13.51
N MET A 50 6.92 -9.84 -12.34
CA MET A 50 6.83 -10.59 -11.07
C MET A 50 5.45 -11.19 -10.85
N ALA A 51 4.41 -10.47 -11.22
CA ALA A 51 3.02 -10.87 -11.11
C ALA A 51 2.15 -10.01 -12.03
N TYR A 52 0.90 -10.43 -12.23
CA TYR A 52 -0.12 -9.56 -12.81
C TYR A 52 -0.69 -8.68 -11.70
N PHE A 53 -0.74 -7.37 -11.95
CA PHE A 53 -1.10 -6.36 -10.97
C PHE A 53 -2.38 -5.64 -11.41
N GLU A 54 -3.36 -5.65 -10.52
CA GLU A 54 -4.64 -5.00 -10.66
C GLU A 54 -4.85 -4.06 -9.48
N PHE A 55 -5.70 -3.06 -9.65
CA PHE A 55 -5.87 -1.96 -8.70
C PHE A 55 -7.34 -1.68 -8.46
N LEU A 56 -7.77 -1.83 -7.21
CA LEU A 56 -9.11 -1.44 -6.79
C LEU A 56 -9.09 0.06 -6.41
N PRO A 57 -9.82 0.94 -7.13
CA PRO A 57 -9.79 2.37 -6.87
C PRO A 57 -10.43 2.72 -5.52
N ILE A 58 -9.71 3.48 -4.70
CA ILE A 58 -10.25 3.99 -3.44
C ILE A 58 -10.86 5.38 -3.71
N PRO A 59 -12.16 5.59 -3.44
CA PRO A 59 -12.78 6.88 -3.64
C PRO A 59 -12.10 7.93 -2.77
N GLY A 60 -11.61 9.00 -3.40
CA GLY A 60 -11.00 10.13 -2.69
C GLY A 60 -12.05 11.00 -1.99
N GLU A 61 -11.63 11.81 -1.02
CA GLU A 61 -12.51 12.78 -0.36
C GLU A 61 -13.16 13.78 -1.33
N VAL A 62 -12.56 13.98 -2.53
CA VAL A 62 -13.00 14.94 -3.54
C VAL A 62 -14.20 14.45 -4.37
N ASP A 63 -14.39 13.13 -4.51
CA ASP A 63 -15.47 12.55 -5.33
C ASP A 63 -16.83 12.49 -4.60
N ASN A 64 -16.88 12.88 -3.31
CA ASN A 64 -18.06 12.73 -2.44
C ASN A 64 -19.07 13.90 -2.48
N GLN A 65 -19.21 14.62 -3.61
CA GLN A 65 -20.27 15.63 -3.77
C GLN A 65 -21.51 15.17 -4.55
N SER A 66 -21.55 13.94 -5.06
CA SER A 66 -22.79 13.34 -5.57
C SER A 66 -23.04 11.98 -4.93
N ASP A 67 -24.17 11.91 -4.21
CA ASP A 67 -24.91 10.69 -3.86
C ASP A 67 -24.45 9.87 -2.64
N LYS A 68 -24.72 10.43 -1.45
CA LYS A 68 -24.67 9.76 -0.14
C LYS A 68 -25.82 8.76 0.06
N CYS A 69 -25.99 7.75 -0.80
CA CYS A 69 -27.11 6.81 -0.59
C CYS A 69 -26.90 5.36 -1.07
N SER A 70 -25.73 4.74 -0.89
CA SER A 70 -25.58 3.25 -0.86
C SER A 70 -24.11 2.79 -0.66
N GLN A 71 -23.46 3.20 0.43
CA GLN A 71 -22.00 3.03 0.61
C GLN A 71 -21.51 1.58 0.89
N GLU A 72 -22.40 0.62 1.12
CA GLU A 72 -22.03 -0.76 1.48
C GLU A 72 -22.22 -1.77 0.33
N GLU A 73 -23.07 -1.48 -0.66
CA GLU A 73 -23.37 -2.41 -1.77
C GLU A 73 -22.56 -2.09 -3.04
N GLU A 74 -22.04 -0.87 -3.20
CA GLU A 74 -21.26 -0.46 -4.38
C GLU A 74 -19.78 -0.88 -4.36
N GLN A 75 -19.23 -1.30 -3.21
CA GLN A 75 -17.85 -1.78 -3.11
C GLN A 75 -17.61 -3.05 -3.96
N HIS A 76 -18.67 -3.81 -4.26
CA HIS A 76 -18.55 -5.09 -4.94
C HIS A 76 -18.53 -4.97 -6.48
N ASN A 77 -18.70 -3.77 -7.04
CA ASN A 77 -18.83 -3.55 -8.48
C ASN A 77 -17.85 -2.51 -9.05
N GLN A 78 -16.80 -2.15 -8.31
CA GLN A 78 -15.73 -1.33 -8.85
C GLN A 78 -14.84 -2.19 -9.77
N GLU A 79 -14.78 -1.82 -11.04
CA GLU A 79 -13.93 -2.48 -12.04
C GLU A 79 -12.46 -2.31 -11.65
N LEU A 80 -11.72 -3.41 -11.63
CA LEU A 80 -10.28 -3.39 -11.39
C LEU A 80 -9.58 -2.65 -12.52
N VAL A 81 -8.63 -1.80 -12.14
CA VAL A 81 -7.82 -1.02 -13.08
C VAL A 81 -6.51 -1.76 -13.34
N ASP A 82 -6.11 -1.88 -14.60
CA ASP A 82 -4.83 -2.47 -14.96
C ASP A 82 -3.64 -1.57 -14.54
N LEU A 83 -2.47 -2.18 -14.36
CA LEU A 83 -1.22 -1.48 -14.02
C LEU A 83 -0.92 -0.24 -14.88
N VAL A 84 -1.26 -0.25 -16.16
CA VAL A 84 -0.96 0.87 -17.09
C VAL A 84 -2.03 1.95 -17.10
N GLN A 85 -3.18 1.71 -16.48
CA GLN A 85 -4.35 2.60 -16.48
C GLN A 85 -4.49 3.40 -15.19
N VAL A 86 -3.58 3.23 -14.22
CA VAL A 86 -3.60 3.96 -12.96
C VAL A 86 -3.38 5.48 -13.17
N GLU A 87 -4.05 6.30 -12.38
CA GLU A 87 -4.01 7.76 -12.51
C GLU A 87 -3.10 8.39 -11.46
N LEU A 88 -2.33 9.40 -11.87
CA LEU A 88 -1.42 10.13 -10.98
C LEU A 88 -2.17 10.75 -9.79
N GLY A 89 -1.65 10.54 -8.59
CA GLY A 89 -2.21 11.08 -7.35
C GLY A 89 -3.40 10.31 -6.78
N ARG A 90 -3.98 9.35 -7.51
CA ARG A 90 -5.05 8.48 -6.99
C ARG A 90 -4.50 7.39 -6.08
N GLU A 91 -5.36 6.96 -5.15
CA GLU A 91 -5.10 5.85 -4.23
C GLU A 91 -5.84 4.60 -4.67
N TYR A 92 -5.16 3.46 -4.56
CA TYR A 92 -5.66 2.16 -4.98
C TYR A 92 -5.29 1.10 -3.95
N GLU A 93 -6.14 0.09 -3.82
CA GLU A 93 -5.82 -1.15 -3.13
C GLU A 93 -5.20 -2.15 -4.12
N LEU A 94 -4.07 -2.74 -3.72
CA LEU A 94 -3.31 -3.65 -4.58
C LEU A 94 -3.94 -5.04 -4.64
N VAL A 95 -4.22 -5.51 -5.86
CA VAL A 95 -4.65 -6.87 -6.16
C VAL A 95 -3.58 -7.56 -7.00
N VAL A 96 -3.23 -8.79 -6.62
CA VAL A 96 -2.13 -9.55 -7.23
C VAL A 96 -2.61 -10.89 -7.73
N THR A 97 -2.19 -11.23 -8.94
CA THR A 97 -2.28 -12.57 -9.50
C THR A 97 -0.87 -13.10 -9.73
N ASN A 98 -0.50 -14.23 -9.09
CA ASN A 98 0.88 -14.73 -9.10
C ASN A 98 1.02 -16.14 -9.71
N TYR A 99 2.27 -16.52 -9.99
CA TYR A 99 2.61 -17.84 -10.54
C TYR A 99 2.35 -19.02 -9.59
N ALA A 100 2.16 -18.76 -8.29
CA ALA A 100 1.87 -19.77 -7.28
C ALA A 100 0.36 -20.11 -7.19
N GLY A 101 -0.48 -19.48 -8.01
CA GLY A 101 -1.91 -19.77 -8.09
C GLY A 101 -2.79 -18.87 -7.25
N LEU A 102 -2.29 -17.75 -6.74
CA LEU A 102 -3.14 -16.69 -6.18
C LEU A 102 -3.82 -15.94 -7.34
N TYR A 103 -5.15 -15.91 -7.34
CA TYR A 103 -5.96 -15.29 -8.41
C TYR A 103 -7.40 -14.98 -7.98
N PRO A 104 -7.87 -13.73 -8.15
CA PRO A 104 -7.20 -12.48 -7.79
C PRO A 104 -7.08 -12.38 -6.25
N TYR A 105 -5.93 -11.93 -5.74
CA TYR A 105 -5.70 -11.82 -4.30
C TYR A 105 -5.53 -10.37 -3.85
N GLU A 106 -6.42 -9.91 -2.96
CA GLU A 106 -6.33 -8.60 -2.32
C GLU A 106 -5.20 -8.58 -1.27
N VAL A 107 -4.16 -7.79 -1.53
CA VAL A 107 -3.00 -7.69 -0.62
C VAL A 107 -3.35 -6.86 0.64
N GLY A 108 -4.38 -6.01 0.55
CA GLY A 108 -4.74 -5.07 1.61
C GLY A 108 -3.85 -3.82 1.67
N ASP A 109 -2.91 -3.66 0.73
CA ASP A 109 -2.01 -2.50 0.70
C ASP A 109 -2.63 -1.36 -0.09
N VAL A 110 -2.63 -0.16 0.50
CA VAL A 110 -3.08 1.08 -0.12
C VAL A 110 -1.88 1.82 -0.68
N LEU A 111 -1.90 2.04 -1.98
CA LEU A 111 -0.83 2.63 -2.77
C LEU A 111 -1.34 3.90 -3.46
N ARG A 112 -0.53 4.96 -3.43
CA ARG A 112 -0.80 6.19 -4.18
C ARG A 112 0.16 6.32 -5.35
N VAL A 113 -0.37 6.57 -6.55
CA VAL A 113 0.48 6.78 -7.74
C VAL A 113 1.25 8.08 -7.59
N SER A 114 2.58 7.99 -7.54
CA SER A 114 3.49 9.12 -7.33
C SER A 114 4.15 9.61 -8.61
N GLY A 115 4.16 8.79 -9.66
CA GLY A 115 4.79 9.11 -10.93
C GLY A 115 4.90 7.89 -11.82
N PHE A 116 5.65 8.02 -12.90
CA PHE A 116 5.89 6.96 -13.86
C PHE A 116 7.37 6.92 -14.24
N LYS A 117 7.96 5.73 -14.23
CA LYS A 117 9.25 5.48 -14.86
C LYS A 117 8.98 4.85 -16.23
N ASN A 118 9.19 5.65 -17.28
CA ASN A 118 8.73 5.27 -18.62
C ASN A 118 7.21 5.00 -18.57
N ASN A 119 6.78 3.78 -18.86
CA ASN A 119 5.38 3.37 -18.77
C ASN A 119 5.04 2.62 -17.47
N ALA A 120 6.02 2.36 -16.60
CA ALA A 120 5.80 1.65 -15.34
C ALA A 120 5.41 2.64 -14.24
N PRO A 121 4.25 2.48 -13.59
CA PRO A 121 3.85 3.37 -12.49
C PRO A 121 4.74 3.20 -11.27
N GLN A 122 4.88 4.29 -10.52
CA GLN A 122 5.56 4.37 -9.25
C GLN A 122 4.56 4.69 -8.15
N PHE A 123 4.71 4.05 -6.99
CA PHE A 123 3.75 4.13 -5.91
C PHE A 123 4.40 4.55 -4.59
N ASN A 124 3.76 5.47 -3.87
CA ASN A 124 3.98 5.65 -2.44
C ASN A 124 3.15 4.62 -1.68
N PHE A 125 3.76 3.95 -0.71
CA PHE A 125 3.03 3.14 0.26
C PHE A 125 2.34 4.05 1.28
N ILE A 126 1.02 3.98 1.37
CA ILE A 126 0.24 4.80 2.31
C ILE A 126 0.00 4.04 3.61
N ARG A 127 -0.64 2.87 3.52
CA ARG A 127 -1.01 2.04 4.67
C ARG A 127 -1.39 0.63 4.24
N ARG A 128 -1.47 -0.28 5.21
CA ARG A 128 -2.18 -1.57 5.05
C ARG A 128 -3.54 -1.47 5.73
N ARG A 129 -4.59 -1.95 5.07
CA ARG A 129 -5.98 -1.92 5.54
C ARG A 129 -6.10 -2.65 6.89
N ASN A 130 -6.99 -2.14 7.74
CA ASN A 130 -7.33 -2.68 9.05
C ASN A 130 -6.21 -2.75 10.09
N VAL A 131 -5.00 -2.23 9.83
CA VAL A 131 -3.92 -2.19 10.83
C VAL A 131 -4.01 -0.94 11.70
N VAL A 132 -4.25 -1.13 13.00
CA VAL A 132 -4.32 -0.04 14.00
C VAL A 132 -3.00 0.10 14.75
N LEU A 133 -2.41 -1.03 15.17
CA LEU A 133 -1.13 -1.05 15.89
C LEU A 133 -0.15 -1.98 15.20
N SER A 134 1.10 -1.53 15.11
CA SER A 134 2.24 -2.28 14.56
C SER A 134 3.54 -1.72 15.11
N ILE A 135 4.36 -2.57 15.72
CA ILE A 135 5.68 -2.23 16.28
C ILE A 135 6.79 -2.69 15.33
N ASP A 136 6.69 -3.94 14.87
CA ASP A 136 7.62 -4.57 13.93
C ASP A 136 6.85 -5.22 12.79
N MET A 137 6.75 -6.55 12.75
CA MET A 137 5.96 -7.29 11.76
C MET A 137 4.52 -7.56 12.22
N ASP A 138 4.20 -7.25 13.48
CA ASP A 138 2.89 -7.44 14.06
C ASP A 138 1.87 -6.46 13.46
N LYS A 139 0.64 -6.95 13.29
CA LYS A 139 -0.50 -6.19 12.77
C LYS A 139 -1.70 -6.50 13.64
N THR A 140 -2.10 -5.51 14.45
CA THR A 140 -3.29 -5.62 15.28
C THR A 140 -4.41 -4.81 14.69
N ASP A 141 -5.53 -5.49 14.43
CA ASP A 141 -6.74 -4.89 13.91
C ASP A 141 -7.63 -4.41 15.05
N GLU A 142 -8.52 -3.47 14.75
CA GLU A 142 -9.44 -2.88 15.73
C GLU A 142 -10.27 -3.93 16.46
N ILE A 143 -10.79 -4.92 15.73
CA ILE A 143 -11.60 -6.02 16.30
C ILE A 143 -10.78 -6.84 17.31
N LYS A 144 -9.50 -7.08 17.02
CA LYS A 144 -8.62 -7.81 17.94
C LYS A 144 -8.34 -6.97 19.19
N PHE A 145 -8.12 -5.68 19.01
CA PHE A 145 -7.93 -4.74 20.12
C PHE A 145 -9.16 -4.67 21.03
N GLN A 146 -10.36 -4.50 20.44
CA GLN A 146 -11.62 -4.43 21.18
C GLN A 146 -11.90 -5.71 21.97
N LYS A 147 -11.70 -6.88 21.35
CA LYS A 147 -11.83 -8.18 22.02
C LYS A 147 -10.86 -8.34 23.19
N CYS A 148 -9.64 -7.81 23.09
CA CYS A 148 -8.69 -7.82 24.19
C CYS A 148 -9.13 -6.90 25.34
N SER A 149 -9.66 -5.72 25.03
CA SER A 149 -10.20 -4.78 26.03
C SER A 149 -11.40 -5.37 26.78
N GLU A 150 -12.29 -6.06 26.07
CA GLU A 150 -13.47 -6.69 26.69
C GLU A 150 -13.10 -7.89 27.58
N LYS A 151 -12.08 -8.67 27.21
CA LYS A 151 -11.60 -9.81 28.01
C LYS A 151 -10.83 -9.41 29.27
N SER A 152 -10.34 -8.18 29.33
CA SER A 152 -9.58 -7.66 30.46
C SER A 152 -10.44 -6.86 31.45
N SER A 153 -11.74 -6.71 31.15
CA SER A 153 -12.77 -6.19 32.06
C SER A 153 -13.44 -7.33 32.83
#